data_AF-A0A356G402-F1
#
_entry.id   AF-A0A356G402-F1
#
_cell.length_a   1.000
_cell.length_b   1.000
_cell.length_c   1.000
_cell.angle_alpha   90.00
_cell.angle_beta   90.00
_cell.angle_gamma   90.00
#
_symmetry.space_group_name_H-M   'P 1'
#
loop_
_entity.id
_entity.type
_entity.pdbx_description
1 polymer ?
#
loop_
_entity_poly.entity_id
_entity_poly.type
_entity_poly.pdbx_seq_one_letter_code
_entity_poly.pdbx_strand_id
1 'polypeptide(L)'
;DAVVLDAFVGAEPVSSLATVGALRAARRALVPGGVLLANVVSREGGSDVELLRSFVATARLAFANVVVAPASDEERSAEDNYLVVASNGDVELADAIAYDEDFLGAVLLDDEPC
;
A
#
# COMPACT_ATOMS: atom_id res chain seq x y z
N ASP A 1 10.04 -11.50 -9.10
CA ASP A 1 8.81 -12.09 -8.53
C ASP A 1 8.10 -11.20 -7.53
N ALA A 2 8.83 -10.56 -6.61
CA ALA A 2 8.24 -9.62 -5.66
C ALA A 2 8.99 -8.28 -5.63
N VAL A 3 8.28 -7.21 -5.29
CA VAL A 3 8.82 -5.89 -4.92
C VAL A 3 8.33 -5.59 -3.51
N VAL A 4 9.21 -5.17 -2.62
CA VAL A 4 8.86 -4.79 -1.25
C VAL A 4 9.19 -3.31 -1.06
N LEU A 5 8.18 -2.51 -0.74
CA LEU A 5 8.28 -1.12 -0.37
C LEU A 5 8.22 -1.02 1.16
N ASP A 6 9.38 -0.87 1.77
CA ASP A 6 9.55 -0.60 3.19
C ASP A 6 10.37 0.69 3.34
N ALA A 7 9.80 1.78 2.81
CA ALA A 7 10.49 3.06 2.63
C ALA A 7 9.65 4.20 3.18
N PHE A 8 10.09 4.75 4.31
CA PHE A 8 9.40 5.81 5.03
C PHE A 8 10.34 6.94 5.44
N VAL A 9 9.76 8.14 5.54
CA VAL A 9 10.33 9.28 6.25
C VAL A 9 9.50 9.44 7.53
N GLY A 10 9.98 8.88 8.64
CA GLY A 10 9.20 8.80 9.87
C GLY A 10 8.02 7.83 9.71
N ALA A 11 6.79 8.33 9.90
CA ALA A 11 5.54 7.57 9.72
C ALA A 11 4.89 7.78 8.34
N GLU A 12 5.57 8.49 7.41
CA GLU A 12 5.05 8.76 6.08
C GLU A 12 5.82 7.96 5.03
N PRO A 13 5.16 7.17 4.14
CA PRO A 13 5.81 6.54 3.02
C PRO A 13 6.28 7.63 2.10
N VAL A 14 7.42 7.38 1.45
CA VAL A 14 8.00 8.32 0.50
C VAL A 14 6.96 8.57 -0.60
N SER A 15 6.40 9.79 -0.65
CA SER A 15 5.28 10.13 -1.53
C SER A 15 5.54 9.78 -2.99
N SER A 16 6.78 9.94 -3.45
CA SER A 16 7.21 9.60 -4.81
C SER A 16 7.24 8.09 -5.12
N LEU A 17 7.16 7.22 -4.11
CA LEU A 17 7.03 5.76 -4.28
C LEU A 17 5.58 5.27 -4.14
N ALA A 18 4.68 6.15 -3.66
CA ALA A 18 3.28 5.84 -3.39
C ALA A 18 2.33 6.28 -4.52
N THR A 19 2.84 6.90 -5.59
CA THR A 19 2.04 7.44 -6.70
C THR A 19 1.60 6.37 -7.70
N VAL A 20 0.58 6.68 -8.52
CA VAL A 20 0.12 5.79 -9.60
C VAL A 20 1.27 5.43 -10.55
N GLY A 21 2.09 6.41 -10.97
CA GLY A 21 3.21 6.15 -11.88
C GLY A 21 4.29 5.28 -11.27
N ALA A 22 4.62 5.50 -9.99
CA ALA A 22 5.56 4.66 -9.26
C ALA A 22 5.07 3.21 -9.15
N LEU A 23 3.80 3.01 -8.76
CA LEU A 23 3.21 1.67 -8.66
C LEU A 23 3.11 0.98 -10.02
N ARG A 24 2.78 1.73 -11.09
CA ARG A 24 2.81 1.20 -12.47
C ARG A 24 4.23 0.86 -12.92
N ALA A 25 5.25 1.62 -12.50
CA ALA A 25 6.64 1.32 -12.79
C ALA A 25 7.09 0.05 -12.08
N ALA A 26 6.77 -0.10 -10.79
CA ALA A 26 7.03 -1.31 -10.02
C ALA A 26 6.34 -2.52 -10.65
N ARG A 27 5.08 -2.36 -11.09
CA ARG A 27 4.35 -3.40 -11.82
C ARG A 27 5.04 -3.85 -13.11
N ARG A 28 5.65 -2.92 -13.87
CA ARG A 28 6.40 -3.28 -15.10
C ARG A 28 7.68 -4.06 -14.81
N ALA A 29 8.24 -3.91 -13.61
CA ALA A 29 9.40 -4.67 -13.17
C ALA A 29 9.04 -6.07 -12.63
N LEU A 30 7.76 -6.32 -12.33
CA LEU A 30 7.27 -7.61 -11.87
C LEU A 30 7.04 -8.58 -13.03
N VAL A 31 7.26 -9.87 -12.76
CA VAL A 31 6.83 -10.95 -13.64
C VAL A 31 5.29 -11.03 -13.66
N PRO A 32 4.66 -11.68 -14.66
CA PRO A 32 3.23 -11.98 -14.60
C PRO A 32 2.85 -12.70 -13.30
N GLY A 33 1.88 -12.17 -12.56
CA GLY A 33 1.49 -12.69 -11.24
C GLY A 33 2.43 -12.30 -10.10
N GLY A 34 3.46 -11.50 -10.36
CA GLY A 34 4.32 -10.95 -9.30
C GLY A 34 3.55 -10.05 -8.33
N VAL A 35 4.11 -9.88 -7.14
CA VAL A 35 3.46 -9.18 -6.03
C VAL A 35 4.25 -7.94 -5.63
N LEU A 36 3.54 -6.85 -5.36
CA LEU A 36 4.07 -5.69 -4.67
C LEU A 36 3.57 -5.72 -3.23
N LEU A 37 4.49 -5.69 -2.28
CA LEU A 37 4.19 -5.56 -0.86
C LEU A 37 4.62 -4.17 -0.45
N ALA A 38 3.75 -3.43 0.24
CA ALA A 38 4.06 -2.14 0.80
C ALA A 38 3.71 -2.16 2.28
N ASN A 39 4.71 -1.90 3.12
CA ASN A 39 4.46 -1.54 4.50
C ASN A 39 3.87 -0.12 4.48
N VAL A 40 2.83 0.13 5.29
CA VAL A 40 2.18 1.44 5.44
C VAL A 40 1.94 1.68 6.92
N VAL A 41 2.61 2.67 7.49
CA VAL A 41 2.46 3.07 8.89
C VAL A 41 1.30 4.07 9.02
N SER A 42 0.45 3.88 10.02
CA SER A 42 -0.57 4.87 10.39
C SER A 42 0.02 5.96 11.29
N ARG A 43 -0.53 7.19 11.21
CA ARG A 43 -0.13 8.26 12.14
C ARG A 43 -0.97 8.19 13.41
N GLU A 44 -0.43 8.81 14.47
CA GLU A 44 -1.10 8.92 15.78
C GLU A 44 -1.59 7.58 16.36
N GLY A 45 -0.79 6.52 16.22
CA GLY A 45 -1.09 5.21 16.79
C GLY A 45 -2.40 4.59 16.26
N GLY A 46 -2.61 4.62 14.94
CA GLY A 46 -3.77 3.99 14.30
C GLY A 46 -4.97 4.91 14.04
N SER A 47 -4.96 6.13 14.58
CA SER A 47 -6.11 7.04 14.45
C SER A 47 -6.22 7.70 13.07
N ASP A 48 -5.08 7.90 12.41
CA ASP A 48 -5.01 8.48 11.06
C ASP A 48 -4.49 7.45 10.05
N VAL A 49 -5.45 6.91 9.30
CA VAL A 49 -5.24 5.94 8.21
C VAL A 49 -5.46 6.57 6.83
N GLU A 50 -5.54 7.90 6.71
CA GLU A 50 -5.81 8.58 5.42
C GLU A 50 -4.81 8.18 4.34
N LEU A 51 -3.56 8.00 4.75
CA LEU A 51 -2.48 7.55 3.91
C LEU A 51 -2.67 6.12 3.39
N LEU A 52 -3.05 5.18 4.26
CA LEU A 52 -3.39 3.81 3.87
C LEU A 52 -4.53 3.80 2.86
N ARG A 53 -5.58 4.57 3.14
CA ARG A 53 -6.74 4.73 2.25
C ARG A 53 -6.33 5.26 0.87
N SER A 54 -5.43 6.25 0.86
CA SER A 54 -4.91 6.87 -0.37
C SER A 54 -4.00 5.91 -1.14
N PHE A 55 -3.13 5.17 -0.44
CA PHE A 55 -2.26 4.16 -1.05
C PHE A 55 -3.08 3.02 -1.67
N VAL A 56 -4.09 2.52 -0.98
CA VAL A 56 -4.98 1.45 -1.48
C VAL A 56 -5.77 1.92 -2.69
N ALA A 57 -6.31 3.14 -2.66
CA ALA A 57 -6.97 3.76 -3.81
C ALA A 57 -6.04 3.84 -5.03
N THR A 58 -4.79 4.26 -4.79
CA THR A 58 -3.77 4.38 -5.82
C THR A 58 -3.34 3.02 -6.38
N ALA A 59 -3.13 2.03 -5.53
CA ALA A 59 -2.75 0.67 -5.91
C ALA A 59 -3.80 -0.01 -6.79
N ARG A 60 -5.09 0.23 -6.52
CA ARG A 60 -6.21 -0.27 -7.34
C ARG A 60 -6.19 0.26 -8.78
N LEU A 61 -5.56 1.40 -9.04
CA LEU A 61 -5.40 1.94 -10.40
C LEU A 61 -4.19 1.35 -11.16
N ALA A 62 -3.32 0.63 -10.46
CA ALA A 62 -2.14 -0.01 -11.02
C ALA A 62 -2.31 -1.54 -11.13
N PHE A 63 -2.96 -2.18 -10.16
CA PHE A 63 -3.10 -3.62 -10.00
C PHE A 63 -4.56 -4.07 -9.99
N ALA A 64 -4.81 -5.31 -10.45
CA ALA A 64 -6.17 -5.88 -10.47
C ALA A 64 -6.66 -6.27 -9.06
N ASN A 65 -5.77 -6.81 -8.23
CA ASN A 65 -6.06 -7.27 -6.88
C ASN A 65 -5.21 -6.49 -5.88
N VAL A 66 -5.86 -5.99 -4.84
CA VAL A 66 -5.22 -5.30 -3.72
C VAL A 66 -5.83 -5.83 -2.43
N VAL A 67 -4.98 -6.24 -1.50
CA VAL A 67 -5.34 -6.81 -0.21
C VAL A 67 -4.60 -6.05 0.88
N VAL A 68 -5.25 -5.82 2.01
CA VAL A 68 -4.67 -5.12 3.16
C VAL A 68 -4.72 -6.07 4.34
N ALA A 69 -3.63 -6.20 5.10
CA ALA A 69 -3.59 -6.96 6.34
C ALA A 69 -2.91 -6.13 7.44
N PRO A 70 -3.30 -6.30 8.72
CA PRO A 70 -2.57 -5.71 9.82
C PRO A 70 -1.19 -6.38 9.92
N ALA A 71 -0.16 -5.58 10.18
CA ALA A 71 1.21 -6.03 10.42
C ALA A 71 1.62 -5.84 11.89
N SER A 72 0.66 -5.59 12.78
CA SER A 72 0.90 -5.42 14.22
C SER A 72 1.23 -6.76 14.89
N ASP A 73 2.38 -6.78 15.54
CA ASP A 73 2.78 -7.83 16.48
C ASP A 73 2.27 -7.42 17.87
N GLU A 74 1.47 -8.26 18.53
CA GLU A 74 0.83 -7.97 19.84
C GLU A 74 1.86 -7.58 20.93
N GLU A 75 3.14 -7.84 20.71
CA GLU A 75 4.20 -7.60 21.69
C GLU A 75 4.97 -6.27 21.55
N ARG A 76 4.83 -5.46 20.46
CA ARG A 76 5.83 -4.39 20.22
C ARG A 76 5.47 -3.00 19.70
N SER A 77 4.25 -2.67 19.27
CA SER A 77 4.10 -1.40 18.53
C SER A 77 3.00 -0.50 19.09
N ALA A 78 3.42 0.69 19.53
CA ALA A 78 2.53 1.84 19.81
C ALA A 78 1.97 2.48 18.51
N GLU A 79 2.31 1.91 17.35
CA GLU A 79 1.95 2.38 16.01
C GLU A 79 1.36 1.20 15.22
N ASP A 80 0.16 1.38 14.67
CA ASP A 80 -0.50 0.38 13.83
C ASP A 80 0.12 0.39 12.42
N ASN A 81 0.80 -0.69 12.07
CA ASN A 81 1.37 -0.91 10.74
C ASN A 81 0.44 -1.79 9.92
N TYR A 82 0.30 -1.47 8.64
CA TYR A 82 -0.51 -2.21 7.68
C TYR A 82 0.33 -2.67 6.51
N LEU A 83 0.13 -3.92 6.10
CA LEU A 83 0.72 -4.47 4.90
C LEU A 83 -0.30 -4.38 3.76
N VAL A 84 0.05 -3.67 2.70
CA VAL A 84 -0.72 -3.64 1.45
C VAL A 84 -0.04 -4.54 0.43
N VAL A 85 -0.77 -5.52 -0.09
CA VAL A 85 -0.28 -6.42 -1.14
C VAL A 85 -1.09 -6.19 -2.41
N ALA A 86 -0.39 -5.92 -3.50
CA ALA A 86 -0.99 -5.64 -4.80
C ALA A 86 -0.44 -6.59 -5.88
N SER A 87 -1.32 -7.16 -6.70
CA SER A 87 -0.94 -8.06 -7.80
C SER A 87 -1.95 -8.05 -8.94
N ASN A 88 -1.52 -8.51 -10.11
CA ASN A 88 -2.41 -8.85 -11.22
C ASN A 88 -2.82 -10.35 -11.21
N GLY A 89 -2.22 -11.15 -10.34
CA GLY A 89 -2.65 -12.52 -10.06
C GLY A 89 -3.54 -12.58 -8.82
N ASP A 90 -4.09 -13.76 -8.54
CA ASP A 90 -4.85 -13.99 -7.31
C ASP A 90 -3.92 -13.88 -6.10
N VAL A 91 -4.34 -13.07 -5.13
CA VAL A 91 -3.64 -12.85 -3.86
C VAL A 91 -4.66 -12.96 -2.73
N GLU A 92 -4.36 -13.82 -1.77
CA GLU A 92 -5.13 -13.98 -0.54
C GLU A 92 -4.17 -13.89 0.66
N LEU A 93 -4.60 -13.21 1.71
CA LEU A 93 -3.91 -13.13 3.01
C LEU A 93 -4.86 -13.62 4.09
N ALA A 94 -4.33 -14.39 5.04
CA ALA A 94 -5.14 -14.97 6.12
C ALA A 94 -5.84 -13.89 6.97
N ASP A 95 -5.14 -12.78 7.23
CA ASP A 95 -5.62 -11.66 8.03
C ASP A 95 -6.07 -10.46 7.18
N ALA A 96 -6.55 -10.74 5.96
CA ALA A 96 -7.02 -9.70 5.06
C ALA A 96 -8.22 -8.94 5.65
N ILE A 97 -8.08 -7.61 5.73
CA ILE A 97 -9.14 -6.70 6.13
C ILE A 97 -10.02 -6.42 4.92
N ALA A 98 -11.32 -6.68 5.05
CA ALA A 98 -12.30 -6.28 4.05
C ALA A 98 -12.46 -4.76 4.06
N TYR A 99 -12.42 -4.15 2.89
CA TYR A 99 -12.66 -2.73 2.69
C TYR A 99 -13.52 -2.50 1.44
N ASP A 100 -14.30 -1.43 1.44
CA ASP A 100 -15.20 -1.04 0.35
C ASP A 100 -14.73 0.26 -0.32
N GLU A 101 -15.56 0.83 -1.19
CA GLU A 101 -15.24 2.10 -1.86
C GLU A 101 -15.24 3.29 -0.89
N ASP A 102 -16.00 3.22 0.22
CA ASP A 102 -16.02 4.26 1.27
C ASP A 102 -14.74 4.26 2.10
N PHE A 103 -13.97 3.17 2.07
CA PHE A 103 -12.62 3.13 2.62
C PHE A 103 -11.64 3.99 1.81
N LEU A 104 -11.80 4.09 0.49
CA LEU A 104 -10.78 4.64 -0.41
C LEU A 104 -10.56 6.14 -0.20
N GLY A 105 -9.28 6.52 -0.17
CA GLY A 105 -8.84 7.91 0.01
C GLY A 105 -8.55 8.62 -1.31
N ALA A 106 -7.82 9.73 -1.22
CA ALA A 106 -7.38 10.46 -2.40
C ALA A 106 -6.34 9.65 -3.19
N VAL A 107 -6.44 9.67 -4.52
CA VAL A 107 -5.45 9.03 -5.38
C VAL A 107 -4.18 9.87 -5.43
N LEU A 108 -3.03 9.24 -5.19
CA LEU A 108 -1.72 9.87 -5.25
C LEU A 108 -1.21 9.85 -6.70
N LEU A 109 -1.15 11.02 -7.32
CA LEU A 109 -0.61 11.18 -8.67
C LEU A 109 0.87 11.54 -8.61
N ASP A 110 1.61 11.23 -9.67
CA ASP A 110 2.97 11.75 -9.84
C ASP A 110 2.90 13.27 -9.90
N ASP A 111 3.84 13.96 -9.24
CA ASP A 111 4.05 15.38 -9.52
C ASP A 111 4.35 15.51 -11.02
N GLU A 112 3.51 16.26 -11.75
CA GLU A 112 3.81 16.58 -13.15
C GLU A 112 5.20 17.24 -13.18
N PRO A 113 6.17 16.72 -13.95
CA PRO A 113 7.40 17.45 -14.15
C PRO A 113 7.04 18.78 -14.84
N CYS A 114 7.28 19.89 -14.14
CA CYS A 114 7.20 21.24 -14.71
C CYS A 114 7.99 21.37 -16.01
#